data_AF-A0A563VVC0-F1
#
_entry.id   AF-A0A563VVC0-F1
#
_cell.length_a   1.000
_cell.length_b   1.000
_cell.length_c   1.000
_cell.angle_alpha   90.00
_cell.angle_beta   90.00
_cell.angle_gamma   90.00
#
_symmetry.space_group_name_H-M   'P 1'
#
loop_
_entity.id
_entity.type
_entity.pdbx_description
1 polymer ?
#
loop_
_entity_poly.entity_id
_entity_poly.type
_entity_poly.pdbx_seq_one_letter_code
_entity_poly.pdbx_strand_id
1 'polypeptide(L)'
;MFFIYHKKINIFLTLIIQILVINISLLLTSKEVNSFPININNFEQKTKGNQNKQLPTIGKFQLQYNPTSKYQRFQRNIQASRVFNTVVEKLNKKNLNLPVNIPIVFRDCGEANAFYDLKAQKVIMCYELFEIGESVFVSGGYSQEQAQVRSIYNGVFILLHEVGHALVDNLDLAFTGKEEDSVDDFAATFVLDEKNGLPEEIIWISGQFFSVLPDGDYWDEHSFGQQRFYNLVCLLFGKNPQQYVGIAEQAGLGKDRAVRCHSEYQDKVSSWQRLLAPHYLYDRDTPATNTSNSSDPLY
;
A
#
# COMPACT_ATOMS: atom_id res chain seq x y z
N MET A 1 -28.41 -9.53 22.06
CA MET A 1 -28.15 -10.70 22.93
C MET A 1 -26.64 -10.80 23.09
N PHE A 2 -26.09 -10.08 24.07
CA PHE A 2 -24.65 -9.93 24.32
C PHE A 2 -24.17 -11.05 25.25
N PHE A 3 -23.13 -11.80 24.85
CA PHE A 3 -22.42 -12.73 25.73
C PHE A 3 -21.21 -12.02 26.35
N ILE A 4 -21.27 -11.83 27.66
CA ILE A 4 -20.16 -11.38 28.52
C ILE A 4 -19.38 -12.63 28.94
N TYR A 5 -18.11 -12.74 28.58
CA TYR A 5 -17.21 -13.77 29.11
C TYR A 5 -16.34 -13.17 30.22
N HIS A 6 -16.69 -13.44 31.48
CA HIS A 6 -15.85 -13.14 32.64
C HIS A 6 -14.72 -14.17 32.74
N LYS A 7 -13.45 -13.76 32.65
CA LYS A 7 -12.30 -14.61 32.97
C LYS A 7 -11.73 -14.21 34.34
N LYS A 8 -12.02 -15.01 35.36
CA LYS A 8 -11.30 -15.00 36.64
C LYS A 8 -9.90 -15.56 36.39
N ILE A 9 -8.88 -14.70 36.46
CA ILE A 9 -7.47 -15.09 36.38
C ILE A 9 -7.05 -15.63 37.75
N ASN A 10 -6.65 -16.90 37.78
CA ASN A 10 -6.21 -17.61 38.97
C ASN A 10 -4.72 -17.30 39.21
N ILE A 11 -4.43 -16.57 40.29
CA ILE A 11 -3.10 -16.04 40.68
C ILE A 11 -2.04 -17.17 40.88
N PHE A 12 -2.45 -18.43 40.92
CA PHE A 12 -1.56 -19.59 41.02
C PHE A 12 -0.81 -19.96 39.72
N LEU A 13 -1.27 -19.52 38.53
CA LEU A 13 -0.62 -19.89 37.26
C LEU A 13 0.62 -19.04 36.95
N THR A 14 0.70 -17.83 37.51
CA THR A 14 1.78 -16.86 37.24
C THR A 14 3.09 -17.21 37.95
N LEU A 15 3.03 -17.92 39.08
CA LEU A 15 4.21 -18.34 39.86
C LEU A 15 4.94 -19.55 39.26
N ILE A 16 4.25 -20.41 38.49
CA ILE A 16 4.87 -21.60 37.86
C ILE A 16 5.75 -21.21 36.66
N ILE A 17 5.39 -20.14 35.95
CA ILE A 17 6.14 -19.67 34.75
C ILE A 17 7.48 -19.03 35.16
N GLN A 18 7.57 -18.37 36.31
CA GLN A 18 8.83 -17.76 36.78
C GLN A 18 9.88 -18.78 37.24
N ILE A 19 9.47 -19.99 37.67
CA ILE A 19 10.40 -21.05 38.10
C ILE A 19 10.98 -21.83 36.88
N LEU A 20 10.26 -21.83 35.75
CA LEU A 20 10.73 -22.51 34.52
C LEU A 20 11.80 -21.70 33.77
N VAL A 21 11.76 -20.37 33.85
CA VAL A 21 12.72 -19.49 33.14
C VAL A 21 14.10 -19.47 33.82
N ILE A 22 14.17 -19.69 35.14
CA ILE A 22 15.44 -19.67 35.89
C ILE A 22 16.29 -20.94 35.64
N ASN A 23 15.68 -22.06 35.23
CA ASN A 23 16.41 -23.32 34.99
C ASN A 23 16.96 -23.48 33.57
N ILE A 24 16.51 -22.68 32.59
CA ILE A 24 17.04 -22.75 31.21
C ILE A 24 18.31 -21.89 31.05
N SER A 25 18.52 -20.90 31.91
CA SER A 25 19.71 -20.04 31.90
C SER A 25 20.99 -20.69 32.45
N LEU A 26 20.93 -21.93 32.96
CA LEU A 26 22.10 -22.65 33.51
C LEU A 26 22.60 -23.85 32.67
N LEU A 27 22.03 -24.12 31.49
CA LEU A 27 22.36 -25.31 30.68
C LEU A 27 23.02 -25.01 29.32
N LEU A 28 23.42 -23.77 29.04
CA LEU A 28 24.13 -23.40 27.81
C LEU A 28 25.43 -22.63 28.12
N THR A 29 26.31 -23.22 28.91
CA THR A 29 27.75 -22.93 28.82
C THR A 29 28.48 -24.23 28.51
N SER A 30 29.39 -24.17 27.55
CA SER A 30 30.21 -25.26 26.98
C SER A 30 29.56 -26.16 25.91
N LYS A 31 29.49 -25.65 24.67
CA LYS A 31 29.83 -26.46 23.49
C LYS A 31 30.70 -25.64 22.53
N GLU A 32 31.84 -26.23 22.20
CA GLU A 32 32.87 -25.72 21.31
C GLU A 32 32.31 -25.36 19.93
N VAL A 33 32.74 -24.22 19.39
CA VAL A 33 32.51 -23.82 18.00
C VAL A 33 33.47 -24.63 17.12
N ASN A 34 33.01 -25.79 16.65
CA ASN A 34 33.70 -26.50 15.59
C ASN A 34 33.41 -25.82 14.24
N SER A 35 34.47 -25.36 13.58
CA SER A 35 34.43 -24.81 12.23
C SER A 35 33.85 -25.84 11.24
N PHE A 36 32.75 -25.48 10.59
CA PHE A 36 32.22 -26.25 9.46
C PHE A 36 33.14 -26.08 8.24
N PRO A 37 33.64 -27.16 7.62
CA PRO A 37 34.41 -27.05 6.38
C PRO A 37 33.46 -26.70 5.22
N ILE A 38 33.66 -25.54 4.61
CA ILE A 38 33.02 -25.17 3.35
C ILE A 38 33.66 -26.02 2.25
N ASN A 39 32.91 -26.97 1.69
CA ASN A 39 33.33 -27.73 0.52
C ASN A 39 32.98 -26.92 -0.75
N ILE A 40 34.00 -26.32 -1.37
CA ILE A 40 33.87 -25.40 -2.52
C ILE A 40 33.65 -26.16 -3.85
N ASN A 41 33.62 -27.50 -3.85
CA ASN A 41 33.57 -28.29 -5.08
C ASN A 41 32.15 -28.56 -5.64
N ASN A 42 31.10 -27.99 -5.06
CA ASN A 42 29.72 -28.16 -5.54
C ASN A 42 29.19 -27.03 -6.44
N PHE A 43 30.02 -26.05 -6.81
CA PHE A 43 29.60 -24.93 -7.66
C PHE A 43 29.69 -25.18 -9.18
N GLU A 44 30.23 -26.32 -9.65
CA GLU A 44 30.47 -26.55 -11.09
C GLU A 44 29.61 -27.64 -11.76
N GLN A 45 28.58 -28.21 -11.12
CA GLN A 45 27.73 -29.22 -11.77
C GLN A 45 26.23 -28.93 -11.70
N LYS A 46 25.83 -27.74 -12.14
CA LYS A 46 24.41 -27.49 -12.46
C LYS A 46 24.21 -26.59 -13.70
N THR A 47 24.94 -26.86 -14.78
CA THR A 47 24.72 -26.21 -16.09
C THR A 47 24.70 -27.23 -17.23
N LYS A 48 23.87 -28.27 -17.14
CA LYS A 48 23.36 -29.00 -18.31
C LYS A 48 21.92 -29.46 -18.05
N GLY A 49 20.95 -28.70 -18.56
CA GLY A 49 19.54 -29.07 -18.51
C GLY A 49 18.60 -27.98 -19.05
N ASN A 50 18.06 -28.25 -20.24
CA ASN A 50 16.94 -27.58 -20.94
C ASN A 50 17.07 -26.11 -21.38
N GLN A 51 17.44 -25.96 -22.66
CA GLN A 51 17.15 -24.78 -23.47
C GLN A 51 15.66 -24.73 -23.85
N ASN A 52 14.82 -24.41 -22.89
CA ASN A 52 13.51 -23.81 -23.14
C ASN A 52 13.10 -22.92 -21.96
N LYS A 53 14.04 -22.11 -21.46
CA LYS A 53 13.75 -21.10 -20.45
C LYS A 53 13.09 -19.94 -21.19
N GLN A 54 11.75 -19.97 -21.25
CA GLN A 54 10.94 -18.80 -21.55
C GLN A 54 11.57 -17.63 -20.79
N LEU A 55 11.98 -16.58 -21.51
CA LEU A 55 12.46 -15.35 -20.88
C LEU A 55 11.47 -15.01 -19.76
N PRO A 56 11.92 -14.73 -18.53
CA PRO A 56 10.99 -14.40 -17.44
C PRO A 56 10.08 -13.29 -17.96
N THR A 57 8.79 -13.60 -18.04
CA THR A 57 7.80 -12.63 -18.48
C THR A 57 7.77 -11.55 -17.42
N ILE A 58 8.13 -10.32 -17.80
CA ILE A 58 7.96 -9.16 -16.94
C ILE A 58 6.51 -9.15 -16.48
N GLY A 59 6.32 -9.29 -15.18
CA GLY A 59 5.02 -9.33 -14.55
C GLY A 59 4.25 -8.04 -14.80
N LYS A 60 2.92 -8.13 -14.80
CA LYS A 60 2.02 -6.99 -14.95
C LYS A 60 0.91 -7.04 -13.91
N PHE A 61 0.37 -5.87 -13.60
CA PHE A 61 -0.91 -5.75 -12.91
C PHE A 61 -2.04 -6.16 -13.86
N GLN A 62 -2.91 -7.07 -13.42
CA GLN A 62 -3.97 -7.64 -14.26
C GLN A 62 -5.35 -7.45 -13.62
N LEU A 63 -6.17 -6.59 -14.21
CA LEU A 63 -7.50 -6.30 -13.71
C LEU A 63 -8.49 -7.42 -14.07
N GLN A 64 -9.21 -7.94 -13.07
CA GLN A 64 -10.18 -9.02 -13.22
C GLN A 64 -11.45 -8.70 -12.42
N TYR A 65 -12.61 -9.06 -12.98
CA TYR A 65 -13.91 -8.89 -12.34
C TYR A 65 -14.62 -10.24 -12.26
N ASN A 66 -14.71 -10.81 -11.06
CA ASN A 66 -15.52 -12.00 -10.85
C ASN A 66 -17.01 -11.61 -10.90
N PRO A 67 -17.86 -12.41 -11.58
CA PRO A 67 -19.29 -12.17 -11.60
C PRO A 67 -19.89 -12.20 -10.20
N THR A 68 -20.89 -11.35 -9.97
CA THR A 68 -21.69 -11.33 -8.75
C THR A 68 -23.18 -11.38 -9.08
N SER A 69 -23.96 -12.09 -8.27
CA SER A 69 -25.42 -12.03 -8.32
C SER A 69 -25.99 -10.97 -7.38
N LYS A 70 -25.28 -10.67 -6.28
CA LYS A 70 -25.73 -9.76 -5.21
C LYS A 70 -25.34 -8.30 -5.47
N TYR A 71 -24.13 -8.05 -5.98
CA TYR A 71 -23.57 -6.71 -6.12
C TYR A 71 -23.51 -6.23 -7.58
N GLN A 72 -24.44 -6.69 -8.41
CA GLN A 72 -24.47 -6.39 -9.85
C GLN A 72 -24.47 -4.88 -10.16
N ARG A 73 -25.12 -4.07 -9.33
CA ARG A 73 -25.11 -2.60 -9.48
C ARG A 73 -23.69 -2.06 -9.35
N PHE A 74 -23.00 -2.41 -8.26
CA PHE A 74 -21.63 -1.98 -8.00
C PHE A 74 -20.67 -2.48 -9.07
N GLN A 75 -20.74 -3.76 -9.44
CA GLN A 75 -19.93 -4.31 -10.53
C GLN A 75 -20.10 -3.50 -11.82
N ARG A 76 -21.35 -3.25 -12.25
CA ARG A 76 -21.62 -2.45 -13.46
C ARG A 76 -21.08 -1.03 -13.36
N ASN A 77 -21.30 -0.36 -12.23
CA ASN A 77 -20.87 1.02 -12.01
C ASN A 77 -19.35 1.15 -12.02
N ILE A 78 -18.66 0.24 -11.33
CA ILE A 78 -17.19 0.17 -11.30
C ILE A 78 -16.64 -0.05 -12.72
N GLN A 79 -17.17 -1.03 -13.46
CA GLN A 79 -16.73 -1.33 -14.82
C GLN A 79 -17.02 -0.18 -15.80
N ALA A 80 -18.20 0.44 -15.69
CA ALA A 80 -18.61 1.56 -16.54
C ALA A 80 -17.74 2.81 -16.31
N SER A 81 -17.24 3.02 -15.09
CA SER A 81 -16.36 4.16 -14.77
C SER A 81 -15.03 4.15 -15.51
N ARG A 82 -14.51 2.97 -15.90
CA ARG A 82 -13.17 2.76 -16.50
C ARG A 82 -12.00 3.29 -15.66
N VAL A 83 -12.23 3.78 -14.44
CA VAL A 83 -11.17 4.41 -13.63
C VAL A 83 -10.11 3.40 -13.23
N PHE A 84 -10.51 2.19 -12.84
CA PHE A 84 -9.59 1.12 -12.46
C PHE A 84 -8.78 0.58 -13.64
N ASN A 85 -9.38 0.53 -14.85
CA ASN A 85 -8.63 0.23 -16.07
C ASN A 85 -7.51 1.25 -16.28
N THR A 86 -7.85 2.53 -16.15
CA THR A 86 -6.90 3.64 -16.30
C THR A 86 -5.78 3.57 -15.26
N VAL A 87 -6.10 3.28 -13.99
CA VAL A 87 -5.12 3.11 -12.91
C VAL A 87 -4.18 1.94 -13.21
N VAL A 88 -4.71 0.78 -13.59
CA VAL A 88 -3.89 -0.40 -13.92
C VAL A 88 -3.01 -0.17 -15.15
N GLU A 89 -3.52 0.52 -16.16
CA GLU A 89 -2.71 0.93 -17.32
C GLU A 89 -1.57 1.86 -16.91
N LYS A 90 -1.81 2.82 -16.01
CA LYS A 90 -0.77 3.72 -15.48
C LYS A 90 0.27 2.98 -14.65
N LEU A 91 -0.15 2.07 -13.78
CA LEU A 91 0.77 1.21 -13.02
C LEU A 91 1.66 0.40 -13.97
N ASN A 92 1.10 -0.23 -14.99
CA ASN A 92 1.87 -0.99 -15.98
C ASN A 92 2.78 -0.10 -16.85
N LYS A 93 2.40 1.16 -17.11
CA LYS A 93 3.25 2.14 -17.83
C LYS A 93 4.47 2.59 -17.03
N LYS A 94 4.51 2.37 -15.70
CA LYS A 94 5.72 2.61 -14.91
C LYS A 94 6.86 1.63 -15.26
N ASN A 95 6.60 0.57 -16.03
CA ASN A 95 7.61 -0.36 -16.55
C ASN A 95 8.48 -1.00 -15.46
N LEU A 96 7.84 -1.41 -14.35
CA LEU A 96 8.49 -2.13 -13.26
C LEU A 96 8.81 -3.58 -13.67
N ASN A 97 9.98 -4.06 -13.28
CA ASN A 97 10.45 -5.43 -13.41
C ASN A 97 9.80 -6.33 -12.35
N LEU A 98 8.48 -6.49 -12.43
CA LEU A 98 7.75 -7.35 -11.50
C LEU A 98 8.12 -8.82 -11.75
N PRO A 99 8.46 -9.61 -10.70
CA PRO A 99 8.82 -11.01 -10.86
C PRO A 99 7.64 -11.90 -11.24
N VAL A 100 6.41 -11.46 -10.95
CA VAL A 100 5.16 -12.18 -11.19
C VAL A 100 4.07 -11.23 -11.68
N ASN A 101 3.05 -11.78 -12.35
CA ASN A 101 1.81 -11.03 -12.57
C ASN A 101 1.07 -10.86 -11.25
N ILE A 102 0.55 -9.66 -11.00
CA ILE A 102 -0.22 -9.33 -9.79
C ILE A 102 -1.68 -9.11 -10.21
N PRO A 103 -2.57 -10.10 -10.00
CA PRO A 103 -3.99 -9.92 -10.27
C PRO A 103 -4.60 -8.89 -9.32
N ILE A 104 -5.48 -8.05 -9.84
CA ILE A 104 -6.37 -7.16 -9.09
C ILE A 104 -7.78 -7.66 -9.33
N VAL A 105 -8.37 -8.32 -8.32
CA VAL A 105 -9.57 -9.12 -8.47
C VAL A 105 -10.73 -8.50 -7.69
N PHE A 106 -11.73 -8.04 -8.43
CA PHE A 106 -13.01 -7.62 -7.86
C PHE A 106 -13.92 -8.83 -7.66
N ARG A 107 -14.46 -9.04 -6.46
CA ARG A 107 -15.28 -10.23 -6.14
C ARG A 107 -16.21 -10.01 -4.95
N ASP A 108 -17.12 -10.96 -4.76
CA ASP A 108 -17.84 -11.13 -3.48
C ASP A 108 -16.87 -11.72 -2.44
N CYS A 109 -16.89 -11.16 -1.23
CA CYS A 109 -16.04 -11.58 -0.12
C CYS A 109 -16.83 -12.05 1.11
N GLY A 110 -18.06 -11.57 1.28
CA GLY A 110 -18.86 -11.75 2.49
C GLY A 110 -18.64 -10.66 3.55
N GLU A 111 -17.68 -9.77 3.33
CA GLU A 111 -17.36 -8.63 4.18
C GLU A 111 -16.81 -7.46 3.35
N ALA A 112 -16.98 -6.23 3.86
CA ALA A 112 -16.51 -5.02 3.21
C ALA A 112 -15.01 -4.83 3.45
N ASN A 113 -14.20 -5.24 2.48
CA ASN A 113 -12.75 -5.22 2.61
C ASN A 113 -12.02 -4.99 1.27
N ALA A 114 -10.74 -4.68 1.36
CA ALA A 114 -9.76 -4.84 0.29
C ALA A 114 -8.44 -5.27 0.95
N PHE A 115 -7.68 -6.13 0.28
CA PHE A 115 -6.43 -6.62 0.85
C PHE A 115 -5.52 -7.21 -0.22
N TYR A 116 -4.22 -7.13 0.02
CA TYR A 116 -3.20 -7.92 -0.67
C TYR A 116 -3.04 -9.30 -0.01
N ASP A 117 -3.28 -10.36 -0.78
CA ASP A 117 -3.04 -11.75 -0.35
C ASP A 117 -1.58 -12.14 -0.62
N LEU A 118 -0.75 -12.12 0.43
CA LEU A 118 0.68 -12.48 0.37
C LEU A 118 0.95 -13.85 -0.27
N LYS A 119 0.08 -14.84 -0.02
CA LYS A 119 0.31 -16.20 -0.50
C LYS A 119 -0.06 -16.36 -1.97
N ALA A 120 -1.14 -15.71 -2.39
CA ALA A 120 -1.63 -15.77 -3.77
C ALA A 120 -1.06 -14.64 -4.66
N GLN A 121 -0.34 -13.69 -4.07
CA GLN A 121 0.25 -12.52 -4.72
C GLN A 121 -0.75 -11.75 -5.58
N LYS A 122 -1.90 -11.42 -4.99
CA LYS A 122 -2.98 -10.71 -5.67
C LYS A 122 -3.66 -9.72 -4.75
N VAL A 123 -4.16 -8.64 -5.32
CA VAL A 123 -5.01 -7.67 -4.65
C VAL A 123 -6.47 -8.11 -4.82
N ILE A 124 -7.23 -8.13 -3.72
CA ILE A 124 -8.66 -8.39 -3.71
C ILE A 124 -9.39 -7.09 -3.37
N MET A 125 -10.37 -6.73 -4.20
CA MET A 125 -11.30 -5.62 -3.97
C MET A 125 -12.71 -6.18 -3.79
N CYS A 126 -13.27 -6.14 -2.59
CA CYS A 126 -14.59 -6.69 -2.33
C CYS A 126 -15.68 -5.73 -2.83
N TYR A 127 -16.72 -6.21 -3.52
CA TYR A 127 -17.82 -5.34 -3.96
C TYR A 127 -18.56 -4.69 -2.77
N GLU A 128 -18.58 -5.39 -1.63
CA GLU A 128 -19.08 -4.93 -0.34
C GLU A 128 -18.42 -3.63 0.13
N LEU A 129 -17.13 -3.42 -0.16
CA LEU A 129 -16.41 -2.20 0.18
C LEU A 129 -17.05 -0.97 -0.47
N PHE A 130 -17.49 -1.10 -1.72
CA PHE A 130 -18.13 -0.01 -2.46
C PHE A 130 -19.54 0.28 -1.94
N GLU A 131 -20.25 -0.73 -1.44
CA GLU A 131 -21.55 -0.56 -0.77
C GLU A 131 -21.41 0.20 0.54
N ILE A 132 -20.43 -0.16 1.36
CA ILE A 132 -20.13 0.57 2.59
C ILE A 132 -19.64 1.99 2.27
N GLY A 133 -18.78 2.15 1.28
CA GLY A 133 -18.35 3.46 0.79
C GLY A 133 -19.52 4.36 0.42
N GLU A 134 -20.46 3.86 -0.39
CA GLU A 134 -21.69 4.61 -0.73
C GLU A 134 -22.49 4.96 0.53
N SER A 135 -22.66 4.02 1.45
CA SER A 135 -23.40 4.24 2.69
C SER A 135 -22.78 5.30 3.59
N VAL A 136 -21.44 5.31 3.70
CA VAL A 136 -20.68 6.32 4.44
C VAL A 136 -20.91 7.72 3.86
N PHE A 137 -20.80 7.87 2.53
CA PHE A 137 -20.99 9.18 1.92
C PHE A 137 -22.45 9.65 1.94
N VAL A 138 -23.43 8.76 1.79
CA VAL A 138 -24.85 9.10 2.01
C VAL A 138 -25.06 9.59 3.44
N SER A 139 -24.50 8.91 4.44
CA SER A 139 -24.58 9.32 5.85
C SER A 139 -23.91 10.68 6.10
N GLY A 140 -22.88 11.00 5.31
CA GLY A 140 -22.21 12.30 5.30
C GLY A 140 -22.98 13.42 4.57
N GLY A 141 -24.19 13.16 4.08
CA GLY A 141 -25.08 14.16 3.45
C GLY A 141 -24.96 14.28 1.93
N TYR A 142 -24.24 13.37 1.26
CA TYR A 142 -24.16 13.34 -0.20
C TYR A 142 -25.38 12.65 -0.83
N SER A 143 -25.77 13.05 -2.03
CA SER A 143 -26.80 12.34 -2.80
C SER A 143 -26.33 10.92 -3.17
N GLN A 144 -27.26 10.02 -3.52
CA GLN A 144 -26.89 8.66 -3.94
C GLN A 144 -25.90 8.65 -5.13
N GLU A 145 -26.11 9.55 -6.10
CA GLU A 145 -25.24 9.67 -7.27
C GLU A 145 -23.84 10.17 -6.88
N GLN A 146 -23.76 11.18 -6.01
CA GLN A 146 -22.50 11.69 -5.49
C GLN A 146 -21.77 10.63 -4.67
N ALA A 147 -22.49 9.92 -3.80
CA ALA A 147 -21.95 8.86 -2.97
C ALA A 147 -21.39 7.69 -3.80
N GLN A 148 -22.06 7.33 -4.90
CA GLN A 148 -21.58 6.32 -5.85
C GLN A 148 -20.23 6.72 -6.45
N VAL A 149 -20.11 7.93 -6.99
CA VAL A 149 -18.86 8.42 -7.57
C VAL A 149 -17.76 8.49 -6.52
N ARG A 150 -18.09 9.00 -5.32
CA ARG A 150 -17.14 9.09 -4.20
C ARG A 150 -16.65 7.73 -3.73
N SER A 151 -17.54 6.74 -3.65
CA SER A 151 -17.18 5.36 -3.31
C SER A 151 -16.19 4.77 -4.32
N ILE A 152 -16.39 5.02 -5.61
CA ILE A 152 -15.47 4.59 -6.67
C ILE A 152 -14.10 5.27 -6.53
N TYR A 153 -14.05 6.57 -6.29
CA TYR A 153 -12.80 7.31 -6.11
C TYR A 153 -12.06 6.95 -4.82
N ASN A 154 -12.77 6.72 -3.73
CA ASN A 154 -12.19 6.14 -2.52
C ASN A 154 -11.56 4.75 -2.80
N GLY A 155 -12.27 3.92 -3.57
CA GLY A 155 -11.77 2.61 -3.99
C GLY A 155 -10.50 2.68 -4.84
N VAL A 156 -10.26 3.77 -5.57
CA VAL A 156 -8.98 4.00 -6.29
C VAL A 156 -7.82 4.18 -5.31
N PHE A 157 -8.02 4.98 -4.27
CA PHE A 157 -7.00 5.17 -3.24
C PHE A 157 -6.72 3.86 -2.51
N ILE A 158 -7.77 3.14 -2.08
CA ILE A 158 -7.64 1.85 -1.41
C ILE A 158 -6.93 0.82 -2.31
N LEU A 159 -7.27 0.76 -3.60
CA LEU A 159 -6.54 -0.11 -4.53
C LEU A 159 -5.04 0.21 -4.56
N LEU A 160 -4.68 1.50 -4.61
CA LEU A 160 -3.28 1.89 -4.67
C LEU A 160 -2.55 1.59 -3.35
N HIS A 161 -3.24 1.69 -2.22
CA HIS A 161 -2.73 1.23 -0.93
C HIS A 161 -2.39 -0.27 -0.98
N GLU A 162 -3.31 -1.12 -1.44
CA GLU A 162 -3.05 -2.56 -1.61
C GLU A 162 -1.95 -2.88 -2.63
N VAL A 163 -1.85 -2.07 -3.68
CA VAL A 163 -0.74 -2.16 -4.64
C VAL A 163 0.58 -1.80 -3.97
N GLY A 164 0.58 -0.88 -3.01
CA GLY A 164 1.74 -0.58 -2.17
C GLY A 164 2.26 -1.83 -1.46
N HIS A 165 1.38 -2.57 -0.77
CA HIS A 165 1.74 -3.86 -0.15
C HIS A 165 2.28 -4.87 -1.19
N ALA A 166 1.60 -4.97 -2.33
CA ALA A 166 2.04 -5.86 -3.39
C ALA A 166 3.45 -5.51 -3.92
N LEU A 167 3.78 -4.22 -4.02
CA LEU A 167 5.11 -3.75 -4.42
C LEU A 167 6.15 -4.04 -3.34
N VAL A 168 5.82 -3.79 -2.06
CA VAL A 168 6.71 -4.09 -0.92
C VAL A 168 7.10 -5.57 -0.91
N ASP A 169 6.11 -6.46 -1.00
CA ASP A 169 6.33 -7.91 -1.01
C ASP A 169 7.10 -8.39 -2.26
N ASN A 170 6.63 -8.04 -3.46
CA ASN A 170 7.18 -8.60 -4.69
C ASN A 170 8.53 -8.01 -5.10
N LEU A 171 8.87 -6.81 -4.62
CA LEU A 171 10.14 -6.16 -4.93
C LEU A 171 11.11 -6.16 -3.74
N ASP A 172 10.74 -6.78 -2.62
CA ASP A 172 11.54 -6.85 -1.38
C ASP A 172 11.95 -5.45 -0.89
N LEU A 173 10.96 -4.53 -0.82
CA LEU A 173 11.21 -3.14 -0.44
C LEU A 173 11.28 -3.01 1.08
N ALA A 174 12.34 -2.34 1.57
CA ALA A 174 12.50 -2.07 2.99
C ALA A 174 11.73 -0.82 3.44
N PHE A 175 11.21 -0.86 4.67
CA PHE A 175 10.69 0.30 5.39
C PHE A 175 11.11 0.20 6.88
N THR A 176 11.16 1.34 7.57
CA THR A 176 11.62 1.42 8.97
C THR A 176 10.55 1.95 9.93
N GLY A 177 9.38 2.34 9.41
CA GLY A 177 8.22 2.81 10.15
C GLY A 177 7.05 1.84 10.06
N LYS A 178 5.82 2.36 10.15
CA LYS A 178 4.61 1.59 9.85
C LYS A 178 4.50 1.33 8.35
N GLU A 179 4.27 0.08 7.96
CA GLU A 179 4.05 -0.28 6.55
C GLU A 179 2.81 0.45 6.01
N GLU A 180 1.71 0.41 6.76
CA GLU A 180 0.44 1.08 6.47
C GLU A 180 0.57 2.56 6.09
N ASP A 181 1.30 3.33 6.89
CA ASP A 181 1.53 4.76 6.60
C ASP A 181 2.40 4.92 5.34
N SER A 182 3.34 4.00 5.12
CA SER A 182 4.23 4.03 3.95
C SER A 182 3.47 3.72 2.67
N VAL A 183 2.55 2.74 2.67
CA VAL A 183 1.71 2.41 1.52
C VAL A 183 0.59 3.43 1.28
N ASP A 184 0.12 4.13 2.33
CA ASP A 184 -0.69 5.34 2.19
C ASP A 184 0.09 6.45 1.49
N ASP A 185 1.37 6.66 1.84
CA ASP A 185 2.25 7.61 1.15
C ASP A 185 2.43 7.23 -0.33
N PHE A 186 2.56 5.93 -0.64
CA PHE A 186 2.60 5.46 -2.03
C PHE A 186 1.31 5.83 -2.77
N ALA A 187 0.16 5.47 -2.21
CA ALA A 187 -1.14 5.74 -2.82
C ALA A 187 -1.32 7.24 -3.06
N ALA A 188 -1.02 8.06 -2.06
CA ALA A 188 -1.12 9.51 -2.14
C ALA A 188 -0.19 10.09 -3.20
N THR A 189 1.10 9.75 -3.16
CA THR A 189 2.09 10.28 -4.11
C THR A 189 1.84 9.80 -5.54
N PHE A 190 1.34 8.57 -5.74
CA PHE A 190 0.93 8.07 -7.05
C PHE A 190 -0.27 8.84 -7.61
N VAL A 191 -1.32 9.06 -6.81
CA VAL A 191 -2.46 9.89 -7.21
C VAL A 191 -2.01 11.32 -7.52
N LEU A 192 -1.15 11.88 -6.67
CA LEU A 192 -0.64 13.23 -6.80
C LEU A 192 0.42 13.39 -7.90
N ASP A 193 0.98 12.33 -8.49
CA ASP A 193 1.84 12.43 -9.69
C ASP A 193 1.01 12.72 -10.95
N GLU A 194 -0.31 12.50 -10.89
CA GLU A 194 -1.19 12.68 -12.03
C GLU A 194 -1.32 14.15 -12.45
N LYS A 195 -1.11 14.40 -13.75
CA LYS A 195 -1.29 15.73 -14.36
C LYS A 195 -2.72 15.96 -14.83
N ASN A 196 -3.44 14.90 -15.20
CA ASN A 196 -4.79 14.95 -15.74
C ASN A 196 -5.77 14.14 -14.89
N GLY A 197 -6.81 14.77 -14.37
CA GLY A 197 -7.83 14.12 -13.56
C GLY A 197 -8.19 14.96 -12.35
N LEU A 198 -8.63 14.30 -11.28
CA LEU A 198 -9.10 14.93 -10.04
C LEU A 198 -8.31 14.39 -8.83
N PRO A 199 -6.97 14.53 -8.81
CA PRO A 199 -6.13 13.96 -7.75
C PRO A 199 -6.46 14.52 -6.37
N GLU A 200 -6.71 15.84 -6.27
CA GLU A 200 -7.18 16.48 -5.04
C GLU A 200 -8.51 15.90 -4.52
N GLU A 201 -9.43 15.56 -5.42
CA GLU A 201 -10.73 15.02 -5.05
C GLU A 201 -10.59 13.60 -4.50
N ILE A 202 -9.78 12.74 -5.11
CA ILE A 202 -9.50 11.39 -4.61
C ILE A 202 -8.89 11.45 -3.21
N ILE A 203 -7.88 12.31 -2.99
CA ILE A 203 -7.23 12.45 -1.69
C ILE A 203 -8.22 12.96 -0.64
N TRP A 204 -8.99 14.00 -0.97
CA TRP A 204 -10.00 14.55 -0.07
C TRP A 204 -11.07 13.52 0.30
N ILE A 205 -11.66 12.84 -0.69
CA ILE A 205 -12.69 11.82 -0.49
C ILE A 205 -12.18 10.70 0.42
N SER A 206 -10.97 10.19 0.15
CA SER A 206 -10.40 9.06 0.89
C SER A 206 -10.07 9.46 2.32
N GLY A 207 -9.49 10.64 2.50
CA GLY A 207 -9.30 11.21 3.82
C GLY A 207 -10.60 11.38 4.59
N GLN A 208 -11.66 11.92 3.98
CA GLN A 208 -12.97 12.04 4.61
C GLN A 208 -13.52 10.66 5.01
N PHE A 209 -13.41 9.66 4.13
CA PHE A 209 -13.82 8.29 4.41
C PHE A 209 -13.12 7.73 5.65
N PHE A 210 -11.80 7.82 5.73
CA PHE A 210 -11.05 7.35 6.90
C PHE A 210 -11.42 8.13 8.17
N SER A 211 -11.63 9.44 8.07
CA SER A 211 -11.91 10.30 9.23
C SER A 211 -13.21 9.97 9.99
N VAL A 212 -14.15 9.25 9.34
CA VAL A 212 -15.47 8.92 9.90
C VAL A 212 -15.64 7.43 10.20
N LEU A 213 -14.67 6.59 9.81
CA LEU A 213 -14.66 5.20 10.23
C LEU A 213 -14.28 5.08 11.71
N PRO A 214 -14.84 4.10 12.43
CA PRO A 214 -14.38 3.81 13.78
C PRO A 214 -12.89 3.48 13.78
N ASP A 215 -12.15 4.08 14.70
CA ASP A 215 -10.76 3.69 14.92
C ASP A 215 -10.68 2.24 15.42
N GLY A 216 -9.64 1.53 14.97
CA GLY A 216 -9.30 0.20 15.46
C GLY A 216 -8.71 0.24 16.88
N ASP A 217 -8.21 -0.92 17.31
CA ASP A 217 -7.51 -1.03 18.59
C ASP A 217 -6.19 -0.21 18.57
N TYR A 218 -5.67 0.16 19.74
CA TYR A 218 -4.42 0.93 19.84
C TYR A 218 -3.18 0.20 19.27
N TRP A 219 -3.26 -1.12 19.10
CA TRP A 219 -2.22 -1.96 18.52
C TRP A 219 -2.52 -2.35 17.06
N ASP A 220 -3.57 -1.79 16.47
CA ASP A 220 -3.83 -1.92 15.04
C ASP A 220 -2.65 -1.32 14.25
N GLU A 221 -2.36 -1.94 13.11
CA GLU A 221 -1.28 -1.50 12.23
C GLU A 221 -1.64 -0.19 11.53
N HIS A 222 -2.94 0.04 11.26
CA HIS A 222 -3.43 1.26 10.67
C HIS A 222 -3.39 2.41 11.68
N SER A 223 -2.93 3.57 11.21
CA SER A 223 -3.10 4.81 11.96
C SER A 223 -4.57 5.20 12.07
N PHE A 224 -4.92 5.95 13.12
CA PHE A 224 -6.29 6.41 13.34
C PHE A 224 -6.81 7.20 12.14
N GLY A 225 -8.12 7.09 11.89
CA GLY A 225 -8.77 7.67 10.72
C GLY A 225 -8.51 9.17 10.58
N GLN A 226 -8.54 9.90 11.70
CA GLN A 226 -8.21 11.32 11.75
C GLN A 226 -6.72 11.59 11.45
N GLN A 227 -5.80 10.73 11.91
CA GLN A 227 -4.37 10.88 11.59
C GLN A 227 -4.14 10.66 10.09
N ARG A 228 -4.74 9.62 9.51
CA ARG A 228 -4.71 9.36 8.06
C ARG A 228 -5.25 10.56 7.27
N PHE A 229 -6.40 11.11 7.67
CA PHE A 229 -6.97 12.31 7.05
C PHE A 229 -5.98 13.49 7.02
N TYR A 230 -5.41 13.87 8.16
CA TYR A 230 -4.49 15.00 8.22
C TYR A 230 -3.15 14.72 7.51
N ASN A 231 -2.68 13.48 7.45
CA ASN A 231 -1.50 13.11 6.67
C ASN A 231 -1.77 13.28 5.17
N LEU A 232 -2.91 12.81 4.68
CA LEU A 232 -3.32 12.96 3.29
C LEU A 232 -3.52 14.43 2.88
N VAL A 233 -4.21 15.22 3.70
CA VAL A 233 -4.36 16.67 3.48
C VAL A 233 -2.99 17.36 3.45
N CYS A 234 -2.07 16.95 4.33
CA CYS A 234 -0.73 17.51 4.34
C CYS A 234 0.06 17.19 3.07
N LEU A 235 0.01 15.96 2.56
CA LEU A 235 0.67 15.60 1.29
C LEU A 235 0.07 16.38 0.10
N LEU A 236 -1.25 16.51 0.05
CA LEU A 236 -1.95 17.32 -0.97
C LEU A 236 -1.51 18.79 -0.90
N PHE A 237 -1.58 19.40 0.28
CA PHE A 237 -1.14 20.78 0.48
C PHE A 237 0.34 20.96 0.15
N GLY A 238 1.18 20.01 0.56
CA GLY A 238 2.62 20.00 0.34
C GLY A 238 3.02 19.99 -1.13
N LYS A 239 2.25 19.30 -1.99
CA LYS A 239 2.47 19.28 -3.45
C LYS A 239 2.43 20.68 -4.05
N ASN A 240 1.42 21.47 -3.70
CA ASN A 240 1.26 22.83 -4.20
C ASN A 240 0.53 23.72 -3.17
N PRO A 241 1.26 24.35 -2.25
CA PRO A 241 0.66 25.16 -1.18
C PRO A 241 -0.19 26.33 -1.70
N GLN A 242 0.19 26.91 -2.84
CA GLN A 242 -0.54 28.04 -3.44
C GLN A 242 -1.92 27.60 -3.95
N GLN A 243 -2.01 26.42 -4.54
CA GLN A 243 -3.25 25.88 -5.08
C GLN A 243 -4.18 25.36 -3.99
N TYR A 244 -3.62 24.74 -2.93
CA TYR A 244 -4.41 23.96 -1.97
C TYR A 244 -4.57 24.60 -0.59
N VAL A 245 -4.26 25.89 -0.45
CA VAL A 245 -4.46 26.63 0.81
C VAL A 245 -5.90 26.54 1.32
N GLY A 246 -6.90 26.66 0.44
CA GLY A 246 -8.31 26.57 0.83
C GLY A 246 -8.70 25.18 1.36
N ILE A 247 -8.11 24.11 0.81
CA ILE A 247 -8.34 22.74 1.30
C ILE A 247 -7.71 22.55 2.68
N ALA A 248 -6.49 23.05 2.88
CA ALA A 248 -5.82 22.99 4.17
C ALA A 248 -6.60 23.77 5.25
N GLU A 249 -7.10 24.95 4.92
CA GLU A 249 -7.95 25.75 5.82
C GLU A 249 -9.29 25.05 6.11
N GLN A 250 -9.96 24.50 5.08
CA GLN A 250 -11.20 23.75 5.24
C GLN A 250 -11.02 22.50 6.12
N ALA A 251 -9.88 21.82 6.01
CA ALA A 251 -9.55 20.69 6.87
C ALA A 251 -9.23 21.09 8.32
N GLY A 252 -9.00 22.38 8.61
CA GLY A 252 -8.51 22.83 9.92
C GLY A 252 -7.03 22.48 10.15
N LEU A 253 -6.22 22.38 9.08
CA LEU A 253 -4.80 22.06 9.18
C LEU A 253 -4.05 23.20 9.91
N GLY A 254 -3.63 22.94 11.15
CA GLY A 254 -2.89 23.91 11.96
C GLY A 254 -1.60 24.38 11.28
N LYS A 255 -1.23 25.66 11.46
CA LYS A 255 -0.03 26.26 10.86
C LYS A 255 1.24 25.47 11.17
N ASP A 256 1.37 24.97 12.40
CA ASP A 256 2.53 24.17 12.84
C ASP A 256 2.65 22.82 12.11
N ARG A 257 1.52 22.27 11.64
CA ARG A 257 1.51 21.08 10.75
C ARG A 257 1.84 21.48 9.32
N ALA A 258 1.19 22.54 8.82
CA ALA A 258 1.27 23.00 7.44
C ALA A 258 2.71 23.36 7.00
N VAL A 259 3.52 23.97 7.88
CA VAL A 259 4.89 24.39 7.56
C VAL A 259 5.82 23.24 7.15
N ARG A 260 5.53 21.99 7.57
CA ARG A 260 6.31 20.80 7.23
C ARG A 260 5.80 20.05 6.00
N CYS A 261 4.61 20.39 5.52
CA CYS A 261 3.94 19.60 4.49
C CYS A 261 4.67 19.60 3.14
N HIS A 262 5.28 20.73 2.76
CA HIS A 262 6.03 20.81 1.51
C HIS A 262 7.23 19.86 1.49
N SER A 263 8.07 19.91 2.54
CA SER A 263 9.21 19.00 2.67
C SER A 263 8.77 17.55 2.82
N GLU A 264 7.71 17.27 3.59
CA GLU A 264 7.20 15.90 3.74
C GLU A 264 6.73 15.32 2.41
N TYR A 265 5.98 16.08 1.60
CA TYR A 265 5.59 15.63 0.26
C TYR A 265 6.81 15.28 -0.61
N GLN A 266 7.85 16.14 -0.62
CA GLN A 266 9.08 15.89 -1.36
C GLN A 266 9.83 14.65 -0.84
N ASP A 267 9.87 14.46 0.47
CA ASP A 267 10.50 13.31 1.10
C ASP A 267 9.78 12.01 0.74
N LYS A 268 8.44 12.01 0.73
CA LYS A 268 7.64 10.82 0.35
C LYS A 268 7.83 10.47 -1.12
N VAL A 269 7.73 11.45 -2.02
CA VAL A 269 7.98 11.25 -3.46
C VAL A 269 9.39 10.71 -3.68
N SER A 270 10.41 11.34 -3.10
CA SER A 270 11.80 10.93 -3.31
C SER A 270 12.11 9.57 -2.71
N SER A 271 11.47 9.19 -1.59
CA SER A 271 11.65 7.89 -0.96
C SER A 271 11.08 6.76 -1.82
N TRP A 272 9.84 6.89 -2.29
CA TRP A 272 9.24 5.90 -3.19
C TRP A 272 9.96 5.81 -4.54
N GLN A 273 10.43 6.94 -5.08
CA GLN A 273 11.27 6.93 -6.28
C GLN A 273 12.57 6.17 -6.07
N ARG A 274 13.28 6.38 -4.93
CA ARG A 274 14.52 5.66 -4.62
C ARG A 274 14.28 4.17 -4.41
N LEU A 275 13.18 3.80 -3.74
CA LEU A 275 12.81 2.40 -3.53
C LEU A 275 12.51 1.69 -4.86
N LEU A 276 11.79 2.34 -5.77
CA LEU A 276 11.40 1.74 -7.04
C LEU A 276 12.48 1.82 -8.13
N ALA A 277 13.44 2.75 -8.03
CA ALA A 277 14.44 3.00 -9.07
C ALA A 277 15.21 1.74 -9.53
N PRO A 278 15.67 0.84 -8.64
CA PRO A 278 16.36 -0.39 -9.04
C PRO A 278 15.49 -1.38 -9.81
N HIS A 279 14.16 -1.22 -9.74
CA HIS A 279 13.19 -2.13 -10.32
C HIS A 279 12.59 -1.60 -11.64
N TYR A 280 12.95 -0.39 -12.09
CA TYR A 280 12.53 0.06 -13.42
C TYR A 280 13.30 -0.64 -14.52
N LEU A 281 12.58 -1.10 -15.53
CA LEU A 281 13.17 -1.56 -16.77
C LEU A 281 13.55 -0.34 -17.60
N TYR A 282 14.84 -0.15 -17.80
CA TYR A 282 15.34 0.83 -18.76
C TYR A 282 14.99 0.38 -20.18
N ASP A 283 14.41 1.30 -20.96
CA ASP A 283 14.25 1.11 -22.40
C ASP A 283 15.66 1.07 -23.02
N ARG A 284 16.10 -0.13 -23.43
CA ARG A 284 17.41 -0.36 -24.04
C ARG A 284 17.58 0.35 -25.40
N ASP A 285 16.52 0.97 -25.92
CA ASP A 285 16.50 1.70 -27.18
C ASP A 285 16.71 3.22 -27.04
N THR A 286 16.94 3.72 -25.82
CA THR A 286 17.42 5.10 -25.64
C THR A 286 18.94 5.09 -25.74
N PRO A 287 19.58 5.68 -26.78
CA PRO A 287 21.02 5.79 -26.81
C PRO A 287 21.47 6.51 -25.57
N ALA A 288 22.40 5.92 -24.81
CA ALA A 288 23.11 6.63 -23.77
C ALA A 288 23.70 7.89 -24.40
N THR A 289 23.14 9.05 -24.09
CA THR A 289 23.81 10.31 -24.34
C THR A 289 25.03 10.32 -23.44
N ASN A 290 26.17 9.94 -24.02
CA ASN A 290 27.49 10.18 -23.46
C ASN A 290 27.59 11.69 -23.16
N THR A 291 27.26 12.06 -21.93
CA THR A 291 27.68 13.33 -21.34
C THR A 291 28.95 13.05 -20.55
N SER A 292 30.01 12.74 -21.31
CA SER A 292 31.37 13.05 -20.86
C SER A 292 31.57 14.56 -20.99
N ASN A 293 32.09 15.18 -19.93
CA ASN A 293 32.37 16.60 -19.72
C ASN A 293 31.15 17.37 -19.17
N SER A 294 31.23 18.11 -18.07
CA SER A 294 32.38 18.72 -17.39
C SER A 294 32.06 18.92 -15.91
N SER A 295 33.10 18.83 -15.10
CA SER A 295 33.17 19.37 -13.75
C SER A 295 32.82 20.85 -13.73
N ASP A 296 31.85 21.26 -12.92
CA ASP A 296 32.00 22.45 -12.09
C ASP A 296 31.12 22.36 -10.82
N PRO A 297 31.66 22.74 -9.64
CA PRO A 297 30.95 22.71 -8.36
C PRO A 297 30.27 24.05 -8.05
N LEU A 298 29.44 24.06 -6.99
CA LEU A 298 28.78 25.21 -6.32
C LEU A 298 27.42 25.59 -6.96
N TYR A 299 26.28 25.66 -6.26
CA TYR A 299 25.93 25.99 -4.88
C TYR A 299 24.75 25.14 -4.39
#